data_AF-A0A2G2YY70-F1
#
_entry.id   AF-A0A2G2YY70-F1
#
_cell.length_a   1.000
_cell.length_b   1.000
_cell.length_c   1.000
_cell.angle_alpha   90.00
_cell.angle_beta   90.00
_cell.angle_gamma   90.00
#
_symmetry.space_group_name_H-M   'P 1'
#
loop_
_entity.id
_entity.type
_entity.pdbx_description
1 polymer ?
#
loop_
_entity_poly.entity_id
_entity_poly.type
_entity_poly.pdbx_seq_one_letter_code
_entity_poly.pdbx_strand_id
1 'polypeptide(L)'
;MLKLMYTVIILLLVLATPAMAAKPYSYKTVQKRLAPCIKFIQGKYYSIKPSGRCCRGLIDISDMMKIGRKDYVTVCKNIKKALLHMNYDPNLIKTGSQQCRTGFTLPPVGHTTNCA
;
A
#
# COMPACT_ATOMS: atom_id res chain seq x y z
N MET A 1 28.88 -25.44 34.25
CA MET A 1 28.17 -24.14 34.22
C MET A 1 28.44 -23.34 32.93
N LEU A 2 29.71 -23.12 32.55
CA LEU A 2 30.07 -22.35 31.35
C LEU A 2 29.48 -22.90 30.02
N LYS A 3 29.43 -24.23 29.87
CA LYS A 3 28.86 -24.91 28.69
C LYS A 3 27.35 -24.68 28.55
N LEU A 4 26.64 -24.58 29.68
CA LEU A 4 25.20 -24.33 29.73
C LEU A 4 24.87 -22.88 29.36
N MET A 5 25.71 -21.93 29.79
CA MET A 5 25.59 -20.52 29.44
C MET A 5 25.79 -20.29 27.94
N TYR A 6 26.77 -20.96 27.33
CA TYR A 6 27.00 -20.87 25.88
C TYR A 6 25.82 -21.37 25.05
N THR A 7 25.21 -22.50 25.43
CA THR A 7 24.01 -23.02 24.75
C THR A 7 22.82 -22.08 24.86
N VAL A 8 22.64 -21.42 26.02
CA VAL A 8 21.55 -20.46 26.22
C VAL A 8 21.77 -19.19 25.38
N ILE A 9 23.00 -18.69 25.30
CA ILE A 9 23.35 -17.51 24.50
C ILE A 9 23.11 -17.78 23.00
N ILE A 10 23.52 -18.96 22.51
CA ILE A 10 23.30 -19.34 21.10
C ILE A 10 21.81 -19.47 20.79
N LEU A 11 21.02 -20.04 21.70
CA LEU A 11 19.57 -20.17 21.53
C LEU A 11 18.87 -18.80 21.49
N LEU A 12 19.30 -17.86 22.34
CA LEU A 12 18.77 -16.49 22.37
C LEU A 12 19.09 -15.71 21.09
N LEU A 13 20.27 -15.93 20.50
CA LEU A 13 20.69 -15.31 19.23
C LEU A 13 19.88 -15.83 18.03
N VAL A 14 19.50 -17.11 18.03
CA VAL A 14 18.67 -17.72 16.96
C VAL A 14 17.21 -17.26 17.05
N LEU A 15 16.69 -16.96 18.25
CA LEU A 15 15.36 -16.41 18.46
C LEU A 15 15.27 -14.91 18.17
N ALA A 16 16.40 -14.21 18.13
CA ALA A 16 16.45 -12.80 17.77
C ALA A 16 16.35 -12.61 16.25
N THR A 17 15.17 -12.86 15.67
CA THR A 17 14.90 -12.41 14.30
C THR A 17 14.86 -10.88 14.29
N PRO A 18 15.67 -10.19 13.47
CA PRO A 18 15.47 -8.76 13.28
C PRO A 18 14.15 -8.57 12.53
N ALA A 19 13.12 -8.12 13.24
CA ALA A 19 11.87 -7.64 12.66
C ALA A 19 12.10 -6.28 11.97
N MET A 20 13.00 -6.24 10.99
CA MET A 20 13.16 -5.10 10.10
C MET A 20 12.43 -5.36 8.79
N ALA A 21 11.17 -5.80 8.88
CA ALA A 21 10.29 -5.71 7.73
C ALA A 21 10.10 -4.22 7.42
N ALA A 22 10.51 -3.79 6.23
CA ALA A 22 10.22 -2.43 5.76
C ALA A 22 8.73 -2.16 5.99
N LYS A 23 8.40 -1.07 6.70
CA LYS A 23 7.00 -0.73 7.02
C LYS A 23 6.19 -0.81 5.72
N PRO A 24 5.23 -1.75 5.60
CA PRO A 24 4.55 -2.01 4.33
C PRO A 24 3.81 -0.77 3.82
N TYR A 25 3.51 0.17 4.72
CA TYR A 25 2.79 1.41 4.48
C TYR A 25 3.69 2.62 4.15
N SER A 26 4.98 2.43 3.86
CA SER A 26 5.86 3.57 3.56
C SER A 26 5.43 4.31 2.29
N TYR A 27 5.73 5.61 2.21
CA TYR A 27 5.48 6.42 1.01
C TYR A 27 6.05 5.79 -0.26
N LYS A 28 7.31 5.32 -0.22
CA LYS A 28 7.97 4.69 -1.37
C LYS A 28 7.24 3.41 -1.80
N THR A 29 6.74 2.63 -0.84
CA THR A 29 5.97 1.43 -1.13
C THR A 29 4.67 1.78 -1.84
N VAL A 30 3.86 2.69 -1.26
CA VAL A 30 2.58 3.12 -1.84
C VAL A 30 2.78 3.73 -3.23
N GLN A 31 3.78 4.59 -3.40
CA GLN A 31 4.12 5.20 -4.69
C GLN A 31 4.46 4.13 -5.74
N LYS A 32 5.30 3.13 -5.39
CA LYS A 32 5.67 2.04 -6.30
C LYS A 32 4.47 1.18 -6.69
N ARG A 33 3.53 0.93 -5.76
CA ARG A 33 2.30 0.17 -6.04
C ARG A 33 1.32 0.96 -6.91
N LEU A 34 1.24 2.28 -6.76
CA LEU A 34 0.40 3.15 -7.58
C LEU A 34 0.95 3.43 -8.98
N ALA A 35 2.27 3.42 -9.17
CA ALA A 35 2.93 3.73 -10.44
C ALA A 35 2.28 3.08 -11.70
N PRO A 36 1.97 1.76 -11.71
CA PRO A 36 1.32 1.14 -12.88
C PRO A 36 -0.13 1.59 -13.13
N CYS A 37 -0.76 2.29 -12.18
CA CYS A 37 -2.13 2.79 -12.28
C CYS A 37 -2.23 4.23 -12.81
N ILE A 38 -1.13 4.97 -12.90
CA ILE A 38 -1.15 6.42 -13.19
C ILE A 38 -1.95 6.73 -14.46
N LYS A 39 -1.69 6.02 -15.56
CA LYS A 39 -2.40 6.26 -16.83
C LYS A 39 -3.91 5.98 -16.74
N PHE A 40 -4.30 5.01 -15.91
CA PHE A 40 -5.70 4.67 -15.67
C PHE A 40 -6.41 5.74 -14.84
N ILE A 41 -5.85 6.14 -13.70
CA ILE A 41 -6.46 7.18 -12.85
C ILE A 41 -6.45 8.56 -13.52
N GLN A 42 -5.57 8.80 -14.49
CA GLN A 42 -5.60 9.98 -15.34
C GLN A 42 -6.74 9.99 -16.37
N GLY A 43 -7.49 8.89 -16.50
CA GLY A 43 -8.54 8.75 -17.52
C GLY A 43 -8.00 8.72 -18.95
N LYS A 44 -6.70 8.45 -19.14
CA LYS A 44 -6.02 8.54 -20.45
C LYS A 44 -6.10 7.26 -21.29
N TYR A 45 -6.78 6.22 -20.81
CA TYR A 45 -6.99 4.99 -21.58
C TYR A 45 -8.33 4.99 -22.29
N TYR A 46 -8.31 4.56 -23.56
CA TYR A 46 -9.51 4.16 -24.30
C TYR A 46 -10.16 2.90 -23.72
N SER A 47 -9.41 2.09 -22.97
CA SER A 47 -9.93 0.92 -22.25
C SER A 47 -10.34 1.30 -20.82
N ILE A 48 -11.55 0.91 -20.45
CA ILE A 48 -12.21 1.24 -19.17
C ILE A 48 -11.64 0.40 -18.00
N LYS A 49 -10.64 -0.47 -18.23
CA LYS A 49 -10.15 -1.43 -17.22
C LYS A 49 -8.67 -1.20 -16.85
N PRO A 50 -8.28 -1.45 -15.59
CA PRO A 50 -6.90 -1.29 -15.16
C PRO A 50 -6.04 -2.44 -15.71
N SER A 51 -4.75 -2.18 -15.94
CA SER A 51 -3.82 -3.25 -16.29
C SER A 51 -3.67 -4.26 -15.15
N GLY A 52 -3.28 -5.51 -15.43
CA GLY A 52 -3.02 -6.50 -14.38
C GLY A 52 -1.92 -6.07 -13.38
N ARG A 53 -0.96 -5.23 -13.81
CA ARG A 53 0.02 -4.61 -12.88
C ARG A 53 -0.63 -3.56 -11.99
N CYS A 54 -1.54 -2.74 -12.54
CA CYS A 54 -2.31 -1.82 -11.73
C CYS A 54 -3.18 -2.56 -10.71
N CYS A 55 -3.89 -3.62 -11.13
CA CYS A 55 -4.71 -4.40 -10.20
C CYS A 55 -3.90 -4.99 -9.04
N ARG A 56 -2.72 -5.57 -9.30
CA ARG A 56 -1.83 -6.01 -8.22
C ARG A 56 -1.48 -4.87 -7.25
N GLY A 57 -1.15 -3.70 -7.78
CA GLY A 57 -0.89 -2.51 -6.95
C GLY A 57 -2.08 -2.09 -6.10
N LEU A 58 -3.30 -2.06 -6.66
CA LEU A 58 -4.52 -1.70 -5.93
C LEU A 58 -4.90 -2.74 -4.88
N ILE A 59 -4.67 -4.03 -5.14
CA ILE A 59 -4.85 -5.10 -4.15
C ILE A 59 -3.88 -4.90 -2.98
N ASP A 60 -2.59 -4.69 -3.26
CA ASP A 60 -1.59 -4.45 -2.22
C ASP A 60 -1.95 -3.23 -1.34
N ILE A 61 -2.42 -2.14 -1.95
CA ILE A 61 -2.84 -0.92 -1.23
C ILE A 61 -4.12 -1.17 -0.42
N SER A 62 -5.05 -1.96 -0.95
CA SER A 62 -6.28 -2.34 -0.27
C SER A 62 -5.97 -3.15 0.99
N ASP A 63 -5.09 -4.13 0.90
CA ASP A 63 -4.66 -4.95 2.03
C ASP A 63 -3.97 -4.09 3.09
N MET A 64 -3.17 -3.10 2.66
CA MET A 64 -2.55 -2.14 3.56
C MET A 64 -3.57 -1.28 4.34
N MET A 65 -4.67 -0.87 3.70
CA MET A 65 -5.68 -0.01 4.32
C MET A 65 -6.66 -0.77 5.22
N LYS A 66 -6.86 -2.08 4.97
CA LYS A 66 -7.83 -2.92 5.68
C LYS A 66 -7.45 -3.20 7.14
N ILE A 67 -6.17 -3.14 7.47
CA ILE A 67 -5.64 -3.66 8.76
C ILE A 67 -6.13 -2.85 9.96
N GLY A 68 -6.25 -1.52 9.85
CA GLY A 68 -6.76 -0.70 10.95
C GLY A 68 -6.81 0.79 10.62
N ARG A 69 -7.46 1.56 11.50
CA ARG A 69 -7.67 3.01 11.28
C ARG A 69 -6.37 3.78 11.11
N LYS A 70 -5.33 3.46 11.89
CA LYS A 70 -4.01 4.11 11.77
C LYS A 70 -3.38 3.85 10.40
N ASP A 71 -3.44 2.62 9.92
CA ASP A 71 -2.87 2.24 8.62
C ASP A 71 -3.65 2.87 7.47
N TYR A 72 -4.98 2.91 7.56
CA TYR A 72 -5.83 3.65 6.63
C TYR A 72 -5.37 5.12 6.51
N VAL A 73 -5.23 5.82 7.64
CA VAL A 73 -4.83 7.24 7.67
C VAL A 73 -3.45 7.41 7.01
N THR A 74 -2.49 6.55 7.36
CA THR A 74 -1.12 6.59 6.82
C THR A 74 -1.09 6.35 5.32
N VAL A 75 -1.76 5.31 4.84
CA VAL A 75 -1.79 4.94 3.41
C VAL A 75 -2.54 6.01 2.62
N CYS A 76 -3.68 6.51 3.10
CA CYS A 76 -4.42 7.61 2.49
C CYS A 76 -3.53 8.85 2.29
N LYS A 77 -2.79 9.27 3.33
CA LYS A 77 -1.84 10.39 3.24
C LYS A 77 -0.74 10.13 2.22
N ASN A 78 -0.24 8.89 2.15
CA ASN A 78 0.79 8.51 1.19
C ASN A 78 0.29 8.48 -0.26
N ILE A 79 -0.95 8.03 -0.51
CA ILE A 79 -1.60 8.13 -1.82
C ILE A 79 -1.69 9.60 -2.24
N LYS A 80 -2.22 10.47 -1.37
CA LYS A 80 -2.29 11.93 -1.65
C LYS A 80 -0.92 12.50 -2.01
N LYS A 81 0.09 12.19 -1.21
CA LYS A 81 1.47 12.66 -1.45
C LYS A 81 2.03 12.14 -2.78
N ALA A 82 1.79 10.87 -3.11
CA ALA A 82 2.29 10.25 -4.34
C ALA A 82 1.68 10.85 -5.61
N LEU A 83 0.48 11.41 -5.49
CA LEU A 83 -0.28 11.97 -6.61
C LEU A 83 -0.32 13.50 -6.63
N LEU A 84 0.34 14.18 -5.67
CA LEU A 84 0.21 15.62 -5.40
C LEU A 84 0.39 16.52 -6.63
N HIS A 85 1.31 16.18 -7.52
CA HIS A 85 1.64 17.00 -8.71
C HIS A 85 0.98 16.49 -10.00
N MET A 86 -0.07 15.69 -9.89
CA MET A 86 -0.76 15.11 -11.04
C MET A 86 -2.22 15.50 -11.05
N ASN A 87 -2.75 15.74 -12.25
CA ASN A 87 -4.19 15.75 -12.48
C ASN A 87 -4.67 14.30 -12.70
N TYR A 88 -5.74 13.90 -12.02
CA TYR A 88 -6.34 12.57 -12.10
C TYR A 88 -7.78 12.63 -11.57
N ASP A 89 -8.59 11.63 -11.89
CA ASP A 89 -9.91 11.45 -11.31
C ASP A 89 -9.82 10.52 -10.08
N PRO A 90 -10.06 11.02 -8.85
CA PRO A 90 -10.06 10.20 -7.65
C PRO A 90 -11.06 9.05 -7.67
N ASN A 91 -12.18 9.19 -8.40
CA ASN A 91 -13.19 8.14 -8.51
C ASN A 91 -12.65 6.91 -9.26
N LEU A 92 -11.69 7.11 -10.16
CA LEU A 92 -11.05 5.99 -10.86
C LEU A 92 -10.23 5.12 -9.91
N ILE A 93 -9.74 5.62 -8.77
CA ILE A 93 -9.13 4.76 -7.74
C ILE A 93 -10.17 3.78 -7.20
N LYS A 94 -11.36 4.27 -6.85
CA LYS A 94 -12.48 3.45 -6.37
C LYS A 94 -12.97 2.47 -7.44
N THR A 95 -13.23 2.96 -8.65
CA THR A 95 -13.69 2.13 -9.78
C THR A 95 -12.66 1.05 -10.12
N GLY A 96 -11.37 1.41 -10.20
CA GLY A 96 -10.30 0.46 -10.44
C GLY A 96 -10.22 -0.60 -9.35
N SER A 97 -10.37 -0.21 -8.08
CA SER A 97 -10.40 -1.13 -6.93
C SER A 97 -11.52 -2.17 -7.07
N GLN A 98 -12.72 -1.73 -7.45
CA GLN A 98 -13.86 -2.62 -7.68
C GLN A 98 -13.62 -3.55 -8.88
N GLN A 99 -13.15 -3.02 -10.00
CA GLN A 99 -12.85 -3.79 -11.20
C GLN A 99 -11.74 -4.84 -10.97
N CYS A 100 -10.77 -4.53 -10.11
CA CYS A 100 -9.71 -5.43 -9.69
C CYS A 100 -10.10 -6.37 -8.53
N ARG A 101 -11.35 -6.27 -8.03
CA ARG A 101 -11.90 -7.14 -6.97
C ARG A 101 -11.04 -7.16 -5.70
N THR A 102 -10.61 -5.98 -5.25
CA THR A 102 -9.83 -5.87 -4.02
C THR A 102 -10.64 -6.32 -2.80
N GLY A 103 -9.99 -6.90 -1.78
CA GLY A 103 -10.65 -7.38 -0.56
C GLY A 103 -11.27 -6.29 0.31
N PHE A 104 -10.85 -5.04 0.10
CA PHE A 104 -11.47 -3.82 0.62
C PHE A 104 -11.56 -2.80 -0.53
N THR A 105 -12.75 -2.26 -0.82
CA THR A 105 -12.88 -1.25 -1.88
C THR A 105 -12.22 0.05 -1.43
N LEU A 106 -11.19 0.46 -2.16
CA LEU A 106 -10.49 1.72 -1.88
C LEU A 106 -11.46 2.90 -2.05
N PRO A 107 -11.45 3.87 -1.13
CA PRO A 107 -12.21 5.10 -1.30
C PRO A 107 -11.57 5.97 -2.40
N PRO A 108 -12.30 6.95 -2.94
CA PRO A 108 -11.70 8.02 -3.72
C PRO A 108 -10.69 8.78 -2.85
N VAL A 109 -9.45 8.90 -3.34
CA VAL A 109 -8.40 9.68 -2.66
C VAL A 109 -7.94 10.76 -3.62
N GLY A 110 -8.45 11.96 -3.42
CA GLY A 110 -8.11 13.18 -4.16
C GLY A 110 -7.23 14.12 -3.35
N HIS A 111 -6.82 15.23 -3.97
CA HIS A 111 -6.04 16.30 -3.33
C HIS A 111 -6.70 16.87 -2.07
N THR A 112 -8.04 16.94 -2.07
CA THR A 112 -8.85 17.48 -0.96
C THR A 112 -9.35 16.43 0.03
N THR A 113 -9.12 15.12 -0.21
CA THR A 113 -9.62 14.06 0.67
C THR A 113 -9.10 14.23 2.10
N ASN A 114 -10.01 14.23 3.08
CA ASN A 114 -9.65 14.15 4.50
C ASN A 114 -9.33 12.69 4.86
N CYS A 115 -8.11 12.44 5.30
CA CYS A 115 -7.65 11.10 5.68
C CYS A 115 -7.87 10.80 7.17
N ALA A 116 -8.32 11.77 7.98
CA ALA A 116 -8.51 11.65 9.42
C ALA A 116 -9.73 10.79 9.78
#